data_AF-A0A6G0EB25-F1
#
_entry.id   AF-A0A6G0EB25-F1
#
_cell.length_a   1.000
_cell.length_b   1.000
_cell.length_c   1.000
_cell.angle_alpha   90.00
_cell.angle_beta   90.00
_cell.angle_gamma   90.00
#
_symmetry.space_group_name_H-M   'P 1'
#
loop_
_entity.id
_entity.type
_entity.pdbx_description
1 polymer ?
#
loop_
_entity_poly.entity_id
_entity_poly.type
_entity_poly.pdbx_seq_one_letter_code
_entity_poly.pdbx_strand_id
1 'polypeptide(L)'
;MGTTRKSVRIPLGDLRQQVADSLGVAASLVDIEGIRIEDGALEVDASYPDGESIPVVELFVTDPDGNTESYVTELDGSKNLLIAGEDVLVELVDYDRDRAEVFVSVKHRQDGEMVTVLGCGEQWVIPVERDGQEEKVRCRIQSAIEPTATDT
;
A
#
# COMPACT_ATOMS: atom_id res chain seq x y z
N MET A 1 30.34 -35.36 -23.03
CA MET A 1 29.08 -35.28 -22.24
C MET A 1 28.89 -33.83 -21.87
N GLY A 2 27.98 -33.11 -22.53
CA GLY A 2 27.72 -31.70 -22.22
C GLY A 2 26.87 -31.60 -20.95
N THR A 3 27.36 -30.87 -19.95
CA THR A 3 26.55 -30.50 -18.78
C THR A 3 25.45 -29.55 -19.24
N THR A 4 24.22 -30.05 -19.31
CA THR A 4 23.03 -29.22 -19.55
C THR A 4 22.90 -28.25 -18.38
N ARG A 5 23.32 -26.99 -18.57
CA ARG A 5 23.06 -25.92 -17.61
C ARG A 5 21.54 -25.72 -17.55
N LYS A 6 20.94 -26.08 -16.42
CA LYS A 6 19.55 -25.70 -16.12
C LYS A 6 19.57 -24.24 -15.69
N SER A 7 19.01 -23.37 -16.51
CA SER A 7 18.73 -21.98 -16.13
C SER A 7 17.30 -21.87 -15.63
N VAL A 8 17.10 -21.22 -14.49
CA VAL A 8 15.77 -20.81 -14.01
C VAL A 8 15.64 -19.32 -14.27
N ARG A 9 14.45 -18.87 -14.70
CA ARG A 9 14.10 -17.45 -14.80
C ARG A 9 13.10 -17.14 -13.71
N ILE A 10 13.41 -16.15 -12.90
CA ILE A 10 12.50 -15.64 -11.87
C ILE A 10 12.10 -14.24 -12.32
N PRO A 11 10.80 -13.95 -12.50
CA PRO A 11 10.34 -12.60 -12.73
C PRO A 11 10.76 -11.70 -11.57
N LEU A 12 11.32 -10.52 -11.86
CA LEU A 12 11.80 -9.62 -10.82
C LEU A 12 10.66 -9.18 -9.88
N GLY A 13 9.44 -9.05 -10.40
CA GLY A 13 8.25 -8.76 -9.58
C GLY A 13 7.96 -9.86 -8.55
N ASP A 14 8.02 -11.14 -8.95
CA ASP A 14 7.80 -12.27 -8.04
C ASP A 14 8.90 -12.36 -6.98
N LEU A 15 10.14 -12.02 -7.34
CA LEU A 15 11.25 -11.97 -6.38
C LEU A 15 11.04 -10.84 -5.37
N ARG A 16 10.68 -9.65 -5.86
CA ARG A 16 10.38 -8.49 -5.03
C ARG A 16 9.24 -8.78 -4.06
N GLN A 17 8.17 -9.44 -4.53
CA GLN A 17 7.06 -9.85 -3.68
C GLN A 17 7.51 -10.81 -2.57
N GLN A 18 8.33 -11.81 -2.89
CA GLN A 18 8.85 -12.74 -1.87
C GLN A 18 9.71 -12.04 -0.81
N VAL A 19 10.54 -11.06 -1.21
CA VAL A 19 11.31 -10.25 -0.26
C VAL A 19 10.38 -9.42 0.61
N ALA A 20 9.39 -8.75 0.00
CA ALA A 20 8.43 -7.92 0.70
C ALA A 20 7.59 -8.71 1.73
N ASP A 21 7.10 -9.90 1.36
CA ASP A 21 6.38 -10.81 2.25
C ASP A 21 7.24 -11.22 3.46
N SER A 22 8.55 -11.41 3.25
CA SER A 22 9.48 -11.75 4.34
C SER A 22 9.76 -10.59 5.30
N LEU A 23 9.63 -9.36 4.81
CA LEU A 23 9.83 -8.11 5.57
C LEU A 23 8.52 -7.57 6.18
N GLY A 24 7.37 -8.06 5.72
CA GLY A 24 6.05 -7.56 6.14
C GLY A 24 5.71 -6.19 5.57
N VAL A 25 6.27 -5.81 4.42
CA VAL A 25 6.05 -4.52 3.76
C VAL A 25 5.42 -4.70 2.37
N ALA A 26 4.93 -3.61 1.77
CA ALA A 26 4.49 -3.63 0.38
C ALA A 26 5.66 -3.84 -0.57
N ALA A 27 5.43 -4.61 -1.64
CA ALA A 27 6.47 -4.87 -2.63
C ALA A 27 6.96 -3.61 -3.34
N SER A 28 6.14 -2.58 -3.50
CA SER A 28 6.53 -1.28 -4.06
C SER A 28 7.56 -0.53 -3.21
N LEU A 29 7.71 -0.88 -1.94
CA LEU A 29 8.70 -0.29 -1.05
C LEU A 29 10.06 -1.00 -1.11
N VAL A 30 10.16 -2.13 -1.83
CA VAL A 30 11.37 -2.93 -1.91
C VAL A 30 12.11 -2.66 -3.21
N ASP A 31 13.31 -2.11 -3.08
CA ASP A 31 14.26 -1.92 -4.16
C ASP A 31 15.28 -3.07 -4.16
N ILE A 32 15.35 -3.81 -5.28
CA ILE A 32 16.31 -4.89 -5.45
C ILE A 32 17.58 -4.31 -6.05
N GLU A 33 18.67 -4.31 -5.29
CA GLU A 33 19.94 -3.70 -5.67
C GLU A 33 20.90 -4.72 -6.29
N GLY A 34 20.83 -5.96 -5.81
CA GLY A 34 21.75 -7.03 -6.20
C GLY A 34 21.12 -8.41 -6.09
N ILE A 35 21.52 -9.30 -7.00
CA ILE A 35 21.14 -10.71 -6.97
C ILE A 35 22.40 -11.52 -7.25
N ARG A 36 22.76 -12.41 -6.33
CA ARG A 36 23.92 -13.30 -6.45
C ARG A 36 23.56 -14.72 -6.05
N ILE A 37 24.36 -15.68 -6.50
CA ILE A 37 24.21 -17.09 -6.14
C ILE A 37 25.40 -17.45 -5.26
N GLU A 38 25.13 -17.75 -3.99
CA GLU A 38 26.14 -18.15 -3.02
C GLU A 38 25.69 -19.45 -2.34
N ASP A 39 26.60 -20.42 -2.25
CA ASP A 39 26.36 -21.75 -1.66
C ASP A 39 25.11 -22.49 -2.18
N GLY A 40 24.74 -22.24 -3.45
CA GLY A 40 23.58 -22.85 -4.08
C GLY A 40 22.24 -22.21 -3.68
N ALA A 41 22.26 -21.11 -2.93
CA ALA A 41 21.12 -20.27 -2.62
C ALA A 41 21.15 -18.98 -3.45
N LEU A 42 19.99 -18.35 -3.59
CA LEU A 42 19.88 -17.00 -4.12
C LEU A 42 20.05 -16.03 -2.94
N GLU A 43 21.04 -15.17 -3.01
CA GLU A 43 21.16 -14.03 -2.12
C GLU A 43 20.67 -12.78 -2.84
N VAL A 44 19.87 -11.99 -2.14
CA VAL A 44 19.23 -10.79 -2.67
C VAL A 44 19.60 -9.62 -1.77
N ASP A 45 20.29 -8.65 -2.33
CA ASP A 45 20.57 -7.38 -1.69
C ASP A 45 19.39 -6.45 -2.02
N ALA A 46 18.67 -6.01 -0.99
CA ALA A 46 17.49 -5.17 -1.14
C ALA A 46 17.51 -4.05 -0.11
N SER A 47 17.02 -2.88 -0.52
CA SER A 47 16.69 -1.77 0.37
C SER A 47 15.18 -1.59 0.46
N TYR A 48 14.74 -1.10 1.61
CA TYR A 48 13.35 -0.78 1.90
C TYR A 48 13.34 0.34 2.95
N PRO A 49 12.32 1.19 2.96
CA PRO A 49 12.23 2.26 3.93
C PRO A 49 12.03 1.68 5.33
N ASP A 50 12.83 2.15 6.29
CA ASP A 50 12.65 1.92 7.70
C ASP A 50 12.37 3.24 8.44
N GLY A 51 11.61 3.16 9.53
CA GLY A 51 11.26 4.32 10.36
C GLY A 51 10.68 5.49 9.55
N GLU A 52 11.38 6.64 9.58
CA GLU A 52 10.97 7.91 8.97
C GLU A 52 10.85 7.86 7.44
N SER A 53 11.38 6.82 6.78
CA SER A 53 11.29 6.70 5.31
C SER A 53 10.00 6.05 4.82
N ILE A 54 9.17 5.51 5.74
CA ILE A 54 7.88 4.91 5.40
C ILE A 54 6.92 6.04 4.97
N PRO A 55 6.19 5.89 3.86
CA PRO A 55 5.25 6.94 3.45
C PRO A 55 4.20 7.17 4.53
N VAL A 56 4.18 8.40 5.04
CA VAL A 56 3.08 8.89 5.86
C VAL A 56 2.00 9.39 4.91
N VAL A 57 0.75 8.98 5.12
CA VAL A 57 -0.39 9.32 4.28
C VAL A 57 -1.48 9.99 5.11
N GLU A 58 -2.21 10.90 4.49
CA GLU A 58 -3.40 11.51 5.05
C GLU A 58 -4.63 11.01 4.29
N LEU A 59 -5.52 10.34 5.03
CA LEU A 59 -6.82 9.88 4.55
C LEU A 59 -7.88 10.92 4.88
N PHE A 60 -8.59 11.41 3.87
CA PHE A 60 -9.74 12.29 3.99
C PHE A 60 -11.02 11.50 3.80
N VAL A 61 -11.98 11.69 4.71
CA VAL A 61 -13.29 11.03 4.69
C VAL A 61 -14.36 12.11 4.72
N THR A 62 -15.11 12.23 3.61
CA THR A 62 -16.19 13.19 3.47
C THR A 62 -17.54 12.46 3.54
N ASP A 63 -18.36 12.88 4.51
CA ASP A 63 -19.72 12.36 4.68
C ASP A 63 -20.70 12.90 3.60
N PRO A 64 -21.94 12.39 3.52
CA PRO A 64 -22.92 12.86 2.53
C PRO A 64 -23.33 14.32 2.70
N ASP A 65 -23.24 14.87 3.90
CA ASP A 65 -23.53 16.27 4.22
C ASP A 65 -22.39 17.22 3.82
N GLY A 66 -21.23 16.66 3.46
CA GLY A 66 -20.03 17.37 3.02
C GLY A 66 -19.03 17.69 4.14
N ASN A 67 -19.26 17.21 5.37
CA ASN A 67 -18.27 17.35 6.44
C ASN A 67 -17.10 16.40 6.16
N THR A 68 -15.88 16.89 6.36
CA THR A 68 -14.65 16.13 6.09
C THR A 68 -13.81 15.98 7.35
N GLU A 69 -13.43 14.74 7.65
CA GLU A 69 -12.44 14.40 8.67
C GLU A 69 -11.16 13.89 7.98
N SER A 70 -10.02 14.01 8.65
CA SER A 70 -8.77 13.41 8.18
C SER A 70 -8.01 12.66 9.27
N TYR A 71 -7.25 11.66 8.83
CA TYR A 71 -6.45 10.80 9.67
C TYR A 71 -5.08 10.59 9.03
N VAL A 72 -4.02 10.71 9.83
CA VAL A 72 -2.64 10.53 9.38
C VAL A 72 -2.15 9.17 9.85
N THR A 73 -1.52 8.40 8.96
CA THR A 73 -0.97 7.08 9.28
C THR A 73 0.22 6.74 8.40
N GLU A 74 1.08 5.85 8.87
CA GLU A 74 2.14 5.24 8.06
C GLU A 74 1.55 4.13 7.19
N LEU A 75 1.99 4.03 5.94
CA LEU A 75 1.53 3.01 4.99
C LEU A 75 2.70 2.17 4.47
N ASP A 76 3.23 1.32 5.34
CA ASP A 76 4.26 0.31 5.04
C ASP A 76 3.75 -0.91 4.26
N GLY A 77 2.44 -1.05 4.09
CA GLY A 77 1.82 -2.26 3.59
C GLY A 77 0.31 -2.15 3.53
N SER A 78 -0.37 -3.16 4.08
CA SER A 78 -1.83 -3.18 4.19
C SER A 78 -2.28 -2.70 5.57
N LYS A 79 -3.27 -1.81 5.62
CA LYS A 79 -3.88 -1.32 6.86
C LYS A 79 -5.39 -1.56 6.83
N ASN A 80 -5.92 -2.16 7.89
CA ASN A 80 -7.36 -2.18 8.13
C ASN A 80 -7.75 -0.90 8.88
N LEU A 81 -8.65 -0.13 8.30
CA LEU A 81 -9.14 1.13 8.82
C LEU A 81 -10.64 1.02 9.06
N LEU A 82 -11.11 1.65 10.15
CA LEU A 82 -12.53 1.80 10.42
C LEU A 82 -12.99 3.14 9.84
N ILE A 83 -13.61 3.12 8.65
CA ILE A 83 -14.05 4.33 7.96
C ILE A 83 -15.57 4.42 8.05
N ALA A 84 -16.09 5.45 8.74
CA ALA A 84 -17.53 5.65 8.93
C ALA A 84 -18.27 4.43 9.52
N GLY A 85 -17.58 3.58 10.27
CA GLY A 85 -18.11 2.34 10.87
C GLY A 85 -17.84 1.08 10.05
N GLU A 86 -17.28 1.21 8.85
CA GLU A 86 -16.99 0.10 7.94
C GLU A 86 -15.54 -0.37 8.03
N ASP A 87 -15.34 -1.69 7.88
CA ASP A 87 -14.02 -2.33 7.80
C ASP A 87 -13.46 -2.21 6.37
N VAL A 88 -12.38 -1.45 6.24
CA VAL A 88 -11.76 -1.12 4.95
C VAL A 88 -10.28 -1.48 4.98
N LEU A 89 -9.88 -2.37 4.08
CA LEU A 89 -8.48 -2.71 3.86
C LEU A 89 -7.90 -1.80 2.78
N VAL A 90 -6.93 -0.98 3.16
CA VAL A 90 -6.15 -0.13 2.26
C VAL A 90 -4.78 -0.78 2.08
N GLU A 91 -4.40 -1.06 0.84
CA GLU A 91 -3.16 -1.73 0.48
C GLU A 91 -2.31 -0.77 -0.36
N LEU A 92 -1.07 -0.49 0.05
CA LEU A 92 -0.14 0.26 -0.78
C LEU A 92 0.18 -0.52 -2.06
N VAL A 93 -0.10 0.10 -3.21
CA VAL A 93 0.22 -0.45 -4.54
C VAL A 93 1.49 0.17 -5.07
N ASP A 94 1.64 1.49 -4.97
CA ASP A 94 2.81 2.20 -5.47
C ASP A 94 3.06 3.49 -4.67
N TYR A 95 4.32 3.90 -4.60
CA TYR A 95 4.74 5.14 -3.96
C TYR A 95 5.86 5.81 -4.77
N ASP A 96 5.50 6.88 -5.48
CA ASP A 96 6.47 7.74 -6.15
C ASP A 96 7.03 8.74 -5.13
N ARG A 97 8.22 8.40 -4.59
CA ARG A 97 8.93 9.24 -3.61
C ARG A 97 9.30 10.61 -4.17
N ASP A 98 9.64 10.69 -5.45
CA ASP A 98 10.08 11.95 -6.08
C ASP A 98 8.92 12.93 -6.22
N ARG A 99 7.69 12.42 -6.35
CA ARG A 99 6.46 13.23 -6.47
C ARG A 99 5.60 13.25 -5.20
N ALA A 100 5.96 12.47 -4.19
CA ALA A 100 5.12 12.20 -3.04
C ALA A 100 3.70 11.73 -3.43
N GLU A 101 3.59 10.90 -4.47
CA GLU A 101 2.31 10.32 -4.93
C GLU A 101 2.15 8.90 -4.40
N VAL A 102 0.98 8.60 -3.84
CA VAL A 102 0.66 7.29 -3.26
C VAL A 102 -0.54 6.68 -3.97
N PHE A 103 -0.40 5.43 -4.40
CA PHE A 103 -1.47 4.68 -5.06
C PHE A 103 -1.86 3.49 -4.20
N VAL A 104 -3.16 3.32 -3.98
CA VAL A 104 -3.69 2.24 -3.14
C VAL A 104 -4.70 1.37 -3.87
N SER A 105 -4.75 0.11 -3.46
CA SER A 105 -5.88 -0.78 -3.65
C SER A 105 -6.73 -0.70 -2.39
N VAL A 106 -8.05 -0.62 -2.54
CA VAL A 106 -8.98 -0.57 -1.42
C VAL A 106 -10.00 -1.67 -1.56
N LYS A 107 -10.17 -2.42 -0.47
CA LYS A 107 -11.22 -3.44 -0.32
C LYS A 107 -12.13 -3.06 0.83
N HIS A 108 -13.42 -3.27 0.64
CA HIS A 108 -14.46 -3.03 1.63
C HIS A 108 -15.21 -4.32 1.90
N ARG A 109 -15.55 -4.57 3.16
CA ARG A 109 -16.33 -5.75 3.54
C ARG A 109 -17.81 -5.57 3.17
N GLN A 110 -18.31 -6.40 2.27
CA GLN A 110 -19.71 -6.44 1.85
C GLN A 110 -20.24 -7.86 2.04
N ASP A 111 -21.34 -8.03 2.77
CA ASP A 111 -21.94 -9.34 3.07
C ASP A 111 -20.95 -10.38 3.65
N GLY A 112 -19.95 -9.90 4.39
CA GLY A 112 -18.91 -10.73 5.00
C GLY A 112 -17.70 -11.02 4.11
N GLU A 113 -17.73 -10.65 2.84
CA GLU A 113 -16.64 -10.81 1.87
C GLU A 113 -15.89 -9.50 1.62
N MET A 114 -14.57 -9.56 1.41
CA MET A 114 -13.78 -8.38 1.01
C MET A 114 -13.91 -8.17 -0.49
N VAL A 115 -14.49 -7.05 -0.90
CA VAL A 115 -14.68 -6.68 -2.32
C VAL A 115 -13.79 -5.49 -2.66
N THR A 116 -13.06 -5.57 -3.78
CA THR A 116 -12.26 -4.45 -4.27
C THR A 116 -13.17 -3.30 -4.73
N VAL A 117 -13.06 -2.16 -4.07
CA VAL A 117 -13.77 -0.91 -4.43
C VAL A 117 -12.87 0.04 -5.23
N LEU A 118 -11.55 -0.12 -5.11
CA LEU A 118 -10.55 0.58 -5.91
C LEU A 118 -9.39 -0.36 -6.18
N GLY A 119 -9.04 -0.59 -7.45
CA GLY A 119 -7.91 -1.47 -7.80
C GLY A 119 -6.55 -0.76 -7.69
N CYS A 120 -6.50 0.52 -8.07
CA CYS A 120 -5.34 1.39 -7.97
C CYS A 120 -5.81 2.84 -8.13
N GLY A 121 -5.43 3.72 -7.20
CA GLY A 121 -5.73 5.14 -7.28
C GLY A 121 -5.66 5.82 -5.93
N GLU A 122 -6.24 7.01 -5.86
CA GLU A 122 -6.21 7.87 -4.67
C GLU A 122 -7.60 8.14 -4.09
N GLN A 123 -8.67 7.93 -4.86
CA GLN A 123 -10.04 8.32 -4.50
C GLN A 123 -10.99 7.15 -4.67
N TRP A 124 -11.87 6.95 -3.71
CA TRP A 124 -12.89 5.90 -3.74
C TRP A 124 -14.16 6.33 -3.00
N VAL A 125 -15.20 5.51 -3.15
CA VAL A 125 -16.48 5.69 -2.46
C VAL A 125 -16.83 4.40 -1.75
N ILE A 126 -17.28 4.50 -0.50
CA ILE A 126 -17.75 3.36 0.30
C ILE A 126 -19.26 3.55 0.52
N PRO A 127 -20.09 2.54 0.19
CA PRO A 127 -21.47 2.52 0.62
C PRO A 127 -21.53 2.21 2.13
N VAL A 128 -22.27 3.01 2.88
CA VAL A 128 -22.50 2.80 4.32
C VAL A 128 -23.99 2.74 4.58
N GLU A 129 -24.46 1.83 5.43
CA GLU A 129 -25.86 1.79 5.84
C GLU A 129 -26.06 2.60 7.13
N ARG A 130 -26.93 3.62 7.08
CA ARG A 130 -27.34 4.41 8.24
C ARG A 130 -28.85 4.48 8.29
N ASP A 131 -29.43 4.11 9.43
CA ASP A 131 -30.88 4.10 9.64
C ASP A 131 -31.67 3.33 8.55
N GLY A 132 -31.07 2.27 8.00
CA GLY A 132 -31.66 1.45 6.92
C GLY A 132 -31.64 2.10 5.53
N GLN A 133 -30.87 3.18 5.35
CA GLN A 133 -30.61 3.82 4.07
C GLN A 133 -29.14 3.72 3.70
N GLU A 134 -28.88 3.44 2.42
CA GLU A 134 -27.51 3.46 1.88
C GLU A 134 -27.09 4.91 1.62
N GLU A 135 -25.98 5.30 2.23
CA GLU A 135 -25.30 6.57 2.06
C GLU A 135 -23.92 6.37 1.42
N LYS A 136 -23.40 7.41 0.77
CA LYS A 136 -22.10 7.35 0.08
C LYS A 136 -21.06 8.21 0.79
N VAL A 137 -20.04 7.57 1.32
CA VAL A 137 -18.88 8.23 1.92
C VAL A 137 -17.79 8.34 0.88
N ARG A 138 -17.30 9.55 0.62
CA ARG A 138 -16.21 9.79 -0.33
C ARG A 138 -14.89 9.80 0.42
N CYS A 139 -13.93 9.05 -0.09
CA CYS A 139 -12.62 8.95 0.52
C CYS A 139 -11.55 9.39 -0.47
N ARG A 140 -10.48 10.00 0.04
CA ARG A 140 -9.28 10.31 -0.72
C ARG A 140 -8.05 10.13 0.15
N ILE A 141 -6.99 9.58 -0.42
CA ILE A 141 -5.69 9.47 0.22
C ILE A 141 -4.66 10.29 -0.55
N GLN A 142 -3.67 10.82 0.14
CA GLN A 142 -2.49 11.46 -0.43
C GLN A 142 -1.31 11.27 0.52
N SER A 143 -0.08 11.50 0.05
CA SER A 143 1.05 11.60 0.97
C SER A 143 0.82 12.76 1.95
N ALA A 144 1.02 12.49 3.24
CA ALA A 144 1.06 13.52 4.25
C ALA A 144 2.40 14.21 4.07
N ILE A 145 2.37 15.42 3.50
CA ILE A 145 3.57 16.24 3.36
C ILE A 145 4.27 16.30 4.73
N GLU A 146 5.51 15.84 4.82
CA GLU A 146 6.31 16.10 6.03
C GLU A 146 6.29 17.60 6.30
N PRO A 147 5.97 18.06 7.54
CA PRO A 147 6.14 19.46 7.85
C PRO A 147 7.61 19.77 7.59
N THR A 148 7.88 20.62 6.59
CA THR A 148 9.19 21.20 6.34
C THR A 148 9.79 21.57 7.69
N ALA A 149 10.93 20.94 8.00
CA ALA A 149 11.75 21.27 9.14
C ALA A 149 11.84 22.79 9.25
N THR A 150 11.52 23.32 10.43
CA THR A 150 11.72 24.73 10.77
C THR A 150 13.17 25.10 10.46
N ASP A 151 13.37 25.86 9.40
CA ASP A 151 14.64 26.51 9.09
C ASP A 151 15.04 27.35 10.32
N THR A 152 16.14 27.00 10.98
CA THR A 152 16.74 27.76 12.10
C THR A 152 18.03 28.40 11.63
#